data_AF-A0A094FTL3-F1
#
_entry.id   AF-A0A094FTL3-F1
#
_cell.length_a   1.000
_cell.length_b   1.000
_cell.length_c   1.000
_cell.angle_alpha   90.00
_cell.angle_beta   90.00
_cell.angle_gamma   90.00
#
_symmetry.space_group_name_H-M   'P 1'
#
loop_
_entity.id
_entity.type
_entity.pdbx_description
1 polymer ?
#
loop_
_entity_poly.entity_id
_entity_poly.type
_entity_poly.pdbx_seq_one_letter_code
_entity_poly.pdbx_strand_id
1 'polypeptide(L)'
;MKTLLLTGSAVCTLTKVSELVSTPPYATKPVDWIVFEQTPKEHFEKDGCEIDSKVMDPNCVHTETLVNYVPTGESTGMPNIPFDGTHISTIVLGLMPTARGSITLASSDPQQSPVVDPNFFAKEADRASLRYGVRQVIRMLLDTPEGKDMVKNEVTPPDCSQLTLESTDAEIDDRIRKLGNSLYHSAGSLAMGKV
;
A
#
# COMPACT_ATOMS: atom_id res chain seq x y z
N MET A 1 -4.00 -28.57 4.01
CA MET A 1 -3.88 -27.26 3.33
C MET A 1 -3.38 -26.28 4.38
N LYS A 2 -2.17 -25.73 4.25
CA LYS A 2 -1.60 -24.82 5.26
C LYS A 2 -1.82 -23.38 4.77
N THR A 3 -2.78 -22.72 5.40
CA THR A 3 -3.16 -21.33 5.13
C THR A 3 -2.05 -20.40 5.60
N LEU A 4 -1.62 -19.49 4.72
CA LEU A 4 -0.56 -18.53 4.93
C LEU A 4 -1.16 -17.18 5.39
N LEU A 5 -0.62 -16.58 6.46
CA LEU A 5 -0.88 -15.19 6.81
C LEU A 5 0.12 -14.30 6.05
N LEU A 6 -0.24 -13.89 4.84
CA LEU A 6 0.56 -12.85 4.20
C LEU A 6 0.20 -11.50 4.77
N THR A 7 1.21 -10.88 5.35
CA THR A 7 1.17 -9.55 5.95
C THR A 7 1.60 -8.52 4.93
N GLY A 8 0.94 -7.35 4.93
CA GLY A 8 1.44 -6.14 4.29
C GLY A 8 1.40 -6.15 2.78
N SER A 9 0.22 -5.90 2.20
CA SER A 9 0.15 -5.37 0.84
C SER A 9 0.32 -3.85 0.90
N ALA A 10 1.14 -3.30 0.02
CA ALA A 10 1.37 -1.87 -0.07
C ALA A 10 1.04 -1.33 -1.46
N VAL A 11 0.57 -0.09 -1.50
CA VAL A 11 0.44 0.68 -2.74
C VAL A 11 1.37 1.87 -2.66
N CYS A 12 2.19 2.02 -3.68
CA CYS A 12 3.14 3.12 -3.81
C CYS A 12 2.61 4.15 -4.80
N THR A 13 2.68 5.43 -4.45
CA THR A 13 2.37 6.54 -5.35
C THR A 13 3.59 7.42 -5.49
N LEU A 14 4.00 7.67 -6.74
CA LEU A 14 5.16 8.48 -7.09
C LEU A 14 4.69 9.88 -7.47
N THR A 15 5.32 10.91 -6.92
CA THR A 15 4.89 12.31 -7.05
C THR A 15 6.05 13.20 -7.44
N LYS A 16 5.85 14.05 -8.45
CA LYS A 16 6.81 15.06 -8.84
C LYS A 16 6.67 16.29 -7.94
N VAL A 17 7.79 16.79 -7.45
CA VAL A 17 7.86 17.90 -6.49
C VAL A 17 8.73 19.05 -6.99
N SER A 18 8.68 20.20 -6.32
CA SER A 18 9.74 21.22 -6.41
C SER A 18 11.07 20.64 -5.91
N GLU A 19 12.21 21.05 -6.49
CA GLU A 19 13.53 20.48 -6.17
C GLU A 19 13.79 20.42 -4.66
N LEU A 20 14.05 19.22 -4.14
CA LEU A 20 14.35 18.96 -2.73
C LEU A 20 15.86 18.89 -2.44
N VAL A 21 16.70 18.62 -3.46
CA VAL A 21 18.13 18.24 -3.31
C VAL A 21 19.05 19.36 -2.87
N SER A 22 18.60 20.61 -2.83
CA SER A 22 19.43 21.69 -2.29
C SER A 22 19.63 21.61 -0.76
N THR A 23 18.95 20.68 -0.07
CA THR A 23 19.05 20.50 1.38
C THR A 23 19.74 19.18 1.78
N PRO A 24 20.79 19.22 2.65
CA PRO A 24 21.63 18.06 3.02
C PRO A 24 20.94 16.78 3.56
N PRO A 25 19.80 16.80 4.29
CA PRO A 25 19.22 15.57 4.85
C PRO A 25 18.64 14.62 3.80
N TYR A 26 18.41 15.08 2.57
CA TYR A 26 17.81 14.28 1.49
C TYR A 26 18.82 13.49 0.63
N ALA A 27 20.11 13.52 0.98
CA ALA A 27 21.15 12.72 0.33
C ALA A 27 21.13 11.22 0.75
N THR A 28 20.29 10.83 1.71
CA THR A 28 20.05 9.44 2.13
C THR A 28 18.64 9.00 1.70
N LYS A 29 18.08 7.89 2.20
CA LYS A 29 16.65 7.54 2.00
C LYS A 29 15.83 8.05 3.21
N PRO A 30 15.64 9.36 3.43
CA PRO A 30 14.87 9.79 4.58
C PRO A 30 13.40 9.41 4.38
N VAL A 31 12.83 8.87 5.44
CA VAL A 31 11.42 8.54 5.58
C VAL A 31 10.85 9.46 6.65
N ASP A 32 9.69 10.06 6.38
CA ASP A 32 8.98 10.90 7.33
C ASP A 32 7.46 10.67 7.17
N TRP A 33 6.67 11.37 7.98
CA TRP A 33 5.21 11.31 7.95
C TRP A 33 4.68 9.89 8.07
N ILE A 34 5.22 9.14 9.04
CA ILE A 34 4.76 7.80 9.37
C ILE A 34 3.49 7.93 10.21
N VAL A 35 2.34 7.61 9.62
CA VAL A 35 1.03 7.70 10.25
C VAL A 35 0.39 6.33 10.29
N PHE A 36 -0.13 5.96 11.47
CA PHE A 36 -0.87 4.74 11.71
C PHE A 36 -2.34 5.10 11.88
N GLU A 37 -3.21 4.53 11.04
CA GLU A 37 -4.63 4.87 11.04
C GLU A 37 -5.53 3.63 11.09
N GLN A 38 -6.67 3.80 11.76
CA GLN A 38 -7.83 2.94 11.57
C GLN A 38 -8.74 3.55 10.51
N THR A 39 -9.07 2.76 9.50
CA THR A 39 -10.19 3.04 8.60
C THR A 39 -11.50 3.19 9.39
N PRO A 40 -12.22 4.32 9.26
CA PRO A 40 -13.51 4.51 9.92
C PRO A 40 -14.54 3.47 9.48
N LYS A 41 -15.44 3.12 10.40
CA LYS A 41 -16.40 2.02 10.22
C LYS A 41 -17.29 2.22 8.99
N GLU A 42 -17.69 3.45 8.70
CA GLU A 42 -18.55 3.79 7.56
C GLU A 42 -17.94 3.38 6.21
N HIS A 43 -16.61 3.35 6.09
CA HIS A 43 -15.95 2.93 4.86
C HIS A 43 -16.09 1.43 4.61
N PHE A 44 -16.12 0.62 5.67
CA PHE A 44 -16.38 -0.82 5.55
C PHE A 44 -17.87 -1.12 5.30
N GLU A 45 -18.76 -0.39 5.99
CA GLU A 45 -20.21 -0.56 5.86
C GLU A 45 -20.70 -0.18 4.46
N LYS A 46 -20.13 0.88 3.87
CA LYS A 46 -20.42 1.31 2.50
C LYS A 46 -20.24 0.18 1.48
N ASP A 47 -19.21 -0.64 1.67
CA ASP A 47 -18.87 -1.74 0.76
C ASP A 47 -19.50 -3.08 1.19
N GLY A 48 -20.39 -3.07 2.19
CA GLY A 48 -21.08 -4.27 2.66
C GLY A 48 -20.14 -5.29 3.31
N CYS A 49 -19.02 -4.85 3.87
CA CYS A 49 -18.06 -5.76 4.51
C CYS A 49 -18.65 -6.36 5.79
N GLU A 50 -18.61 -7.69 5.91
CA GLU A 50 -18.70 -8.33 7.22
C GLU A 50 -17.38 -8.09 7.96
N ILE A 51 -17.41 -7.20 8.95
CA ILE A 51 -16.22 -6.82 9.70
C ILE A 51 -16.07 -7.73 10.92
N ASP A 52 -14.97 -8.50 10.99
CA ASP A 52 -14.61 -9.22 12.21
C ASP A 52 -14.41 -8.21 13.34
N SER A 53 -14.97 -8.50 14.52
CA SER A 53 -14.76 -7.74 15.75
C SER A 53 -13.28 -7.40 16.02
N LYS A 54 -12.34 -8.26 15.61
CA LYS A 54 -10.90 -8.03 15.73
C LYS A 54 -10.39 -6.92 14.84
N VAL A 55 -11.01 -6.72 13.67
CA VAL A 55 -10.68 -5.60 12.77
C VAL A 55 -11.07 -4.30 13.44
N MET A 56 -12.22 -4.24 14.10
CA MET A 56 -12.68 -3.04 14.80
C MET A 56 -12.10 -2.86 16.22
N ASP A 57 -11.09 -3.63 16.63
CA ASP A 57 -10.46 -3.42 17.93
C ASP A 57 -9.79 -2.04 17.97
N PRO A 58 -10.04 -1.20 18.98
CA PRO A 58 -9.45 0.15 19.08
C PRO A 58 -7.91 0.16 19.20
N ASN A 59 -7.29 -0.98 19.51
CA ASN A 59 -5.82 -1.12 19.57
C ASN A 59 -5.21 -1.59 18.26
N CYS A 60 -6.04 -1.88 17.25
CA CYS A 60 -5.57 -2.29 15.95
C CYS A 60 -5.27 -1.10 15.03
N VAL A 61 -4.48 -1.34 14.00
CA VAL A 61 -4.20 -0.36 12.96
C VAL A 61 -4.46 -1.03 11.61
N HIS A 62 -5.19 -0.36 10.72
CA HIS A 62 -5.50 -0.89 9.40
C HIS A 62 -4.42 -0.54 8.40
N THR A 63 -3.97 0.72 8.42
CA THR A 63 -2.99 1.22 7.48
C THR A 63 -1.83 1.95 8.16
N GLU A 64 -0.64 1.75 7.62
CA GLU A 64 0.52 2.62 7.85
C GLU A 64 0.77 3.40 6.56
N THR A 65 0.92 4.72 6.68
CA THR A 65 1.30 5.59 5.58
C THR A 65 2.65 6.20 5.89
N LEU A 66 3.54 6.26 4.90
CA LEU A 66 4.83 6.93 5.03
C LEU A 66 5.21 7.68 3.74
N VAL A 67 6.01 8.73 3.89
CA VAL A 67 6.58 9.51 2.79
C VAL A 67 8.07 9.21 2.71
N ASN A 68 8.51 8.72 1.55
CA ASN A 68 9.91 8.59 1.20
C ASN A 68 10.30 9.76 0.30
N TYR A 69 11.33 10.52 0.66
CA TYR A 69 11.85 11.59 -0.21
C TYR A 69 12.80 11.08 -1.31
N VAL A 70 12.58 9.84 -1.71
CA VAL A 70 13.25 9.19 -2.84
C VAL A 70 12.18 8.50 -3.69
N PRO A 71 12.37 8.40 -5.01
CA PRO A 71 11.49 7.62 -5.85
C PRO A 71 11.64 6.14 -5.47
N THR A 72 10.57 5.56 -4.93
CA THR A 72 10.42 4.12 -4.66
C THR A 72 9.31 3.61 -5.56
N GLY A 73 9.46 2.41 -6.14
CA GLY A 73 8.42 1.82 -6.98
C GLY A 73 8.88 1.08 -8.24
N GLU A 74 10.18 0.96 -8.51
CA GLU A 74 10.66 0.15 -9.65
C GLU A 74 10.13 -1.30 -9.57
N SER A 75 10.05 -1.86 -8.36
CA SER A 75 9.46 -3.18 -8.09
C SER A 75 7.92 -3.22 -8.17
N THR A 76 7.26 -2.09 -8.40
CA THR A 76 5.80 -1.95 -8.50
C THR A 76 5.35 -1.46 -9.88
N GLY A 77 6.18 -1.62 -10.92
CA GLY A 77 5.84 -1.22 -12.29
C GLY A 77 5.89 0.29 -12.55
N MET A 78 6.42 1.07 -11.61
CA MET A 78 6.65 2.50 -11.79
C MET A 78 7.90 2.75 -12.66
N PRO A 79 7.97 3.86 -13.41
CA PRO A 79 9.16 4.17 -14.17
C PRO A 79 10.37 4.34 -13.25
N ASN A 80 11.55 3.96 -13.74
CA ASN A 80 12.81 4.20 -13.04
C ASN A 80 13.10 5.71 -13.07
N ILE A 81 13.07 6.35 -11.89
CA ILE A 81 13.30 7.78 -11.73
C ILE A 81 14.63 7.99 -10.99
N PRO A 82 15.51 8.89 -11.48
CA PRO A 82 16.78 9.17 -10.81
C PRO A 82 16.58 9.79 -9.43
N PHE A 83 17.55 9.58 -8.55
CA PHE A 83 17.58 10.18 -7.21
C PHE A 83 18.12 11.60 -7.27
N ASP A 84 17.40 12.47 -7.99
CA ASP A 84 17.72 13.89 -8.19
C ASP A 84 16.80 14.82 -7.36
N GLY A 85 16.03 14.21 -6.43
CA GLY A 85 15.05 14.84 -5.53
C GLY A 85 14.06 15.77 -6.22
N THR A 86 13.73 15.46 -7.46
CA THR A 86 12.55 15.99 -8.15
C THR A 86 11.30 15.17 -7.87
N HIS A 87 11.43 14.05 -7.14
CA HIS A 87 10.33 13.13 -6.84
C HIS A 87 10.37 12.59 -5.42
N ILE A 88 9.18 12.39 -4.86
CA ILE A 88 8.94 11.66 -3.62
C ILE A 88 8.03 10.47 -3.90
N SER A 89 8.06 9.47 -3.03
CA SER A 89 7.08 8.39 -3.04
C SER A 89 6.32 8.32 -1.73
N THR A 90 5.07 7.90 -1.80
CA THR A 90 4.24 7.62 -0.62
C THR A 90 3.87 6.14 -0.65
N ILE A 91 3.85 5.51 0.51
CA ILE A 91 3.49 4.09 0.64
C ILE A 91 2.33 3.99 1.61
N VAL A 92 1.27 3.28 1.21
CA VAL A 92 0.15 2.87 2.08
C VAL A 92 0.23 1.37 2.28
N LEU A 93 0.49 0.92 3.50
CA LEU A 93 0.66 -0.47 3.89
C LEU A 93 -0.60 -0.97 4.61
N GLY A 94 -1.15 -2.11 4.20
CA GLY A 94 -2.20 -2.81 4.94
C GLY A 94 -1.63 -3.63 6.09
N LEU A 95 -1.77 -3.15 7.33
CA LEU A 95 -1.20 -3.79 8.52
C LEU A 95 -2.09 -4.90 9.10
N MET A 96 -3.38 -4.89 8.80
CA MET A 96 -4.30 -5.94 9.23
C MET A 96 -5.04 -6.61 8.06
N PRO A 97 -4.32 -7.36 7.20
CA PRO A 97 -4.97 -8.09 6.13
C PRO A 97 -5.84 -9.22 6.70
N THR A 98 -7.06 -9.31 6.18
CA THR A 98 -8.06 -10.35 6.47
C THR A 98 -8.02 -11.47 5.45
N ALA A 99 -7.56 -11.21 4.22
CA ALA A 99 -7.29 -12.24 3.23
C ALA A 99 -6.18 -13.19 3.72
N ARG A 100 -6.22 -14.42 3.21
CA ARG A 100 -5.25 -15.47 3.53
C ARG A 100 -4.80 -16.14 2.25
N GLY A 101 -3.49 -16.32 2.12
CA GLY A 101 -2.88 -16.99 0.99
C GLY A 101 -2.52 -18.45 1.30
N SER A 102 -1.71 -19.05 0.45
CA SER A 102 -1.12 -20.36 0.67
C SER A 102 0.24 -20.50 0.00
N ILE A 103 1.03 -21.45 0.50
CA ILE A 103 2.23 -21.94 -0.16
C ILE A 103 2.22 -23.46 -0.12
N THR A 104 2.37 -24.09 -1.28
CA THR A 104 2.36 -25.54 -1.41
C THR A 104 3.47 -26.01 -2.33
N LEU A 105 4.00 -27.21 -2.07
CA LEU A 105 4.93 -27.85 -2.99
C LEU A 105 4.24 -28.11 -4.33
N ALA A 106 4.91 -27.78 -5.43
CA ALA A 106 4.42 -28.10 -6.77
C ALA A 106 4.70 -29.56 -7.16
N SER A 107 5.76 -30.15 -6.58
CA SER A 107 6.15 -31.54 -6.77
C SER A 107 7.00 -32.03 -5.59
N SER A 108 7.46 -33.28 -5.64
CA SER A 108 8.43 -33.83 -4.68
C SER A 108 9.88 -33.46 -4.97
N ASP A 109 10.18 -32.80 -6.11
CA ASP A 109 11.52 -32.34 -6.45
C ASP A 109 11.83 -31.02 -5.72
N PRO A 110 12.86 -30.97 -4.84
CA PRO A 110 13.22 -29.75 -4.12
C PRO A 110 13.77 -28.63 -5.03
N GLN A 111 14.15 -28.92 -6.27
CA GLN A 111 14.59 -27.88 -7.24
C GLN A 111 13.42 -27.18 -7.92
N GLN A 112 12.22 -27.75 -7.87
CA GLN A 112 11.04 -27.14 -8.47
C GLN A 112 10.49 -26.04 -7.55
N SER A 113 10.22 -24.86 -8.12
CA SER A 113 9.64 -23.75 -7.36
C SER A 113 8.28 -24.13 -6.77
N PRO A 114 7.97 -23.70 -5.53
CA PRO A 114 6.67 -23.95 -4.92
C PRO A 114 5.56 -23.14 -5.61
N VAL A 115 4.32 -23.57 -5.44
CA VAL A 115 3.14 -22.76 -5.78
C VAL A 115 2.92 -21.78 -4.63
N VAL A 116 3.04 -20.49 -4.91
CA VAL A 116 2.79 -19.40 -3.96
C VAL A 116 1.57 -18.64 -4.45
N ASP A 117 0.52 -18.63 -3.64
CA ASP A 117 -0.67 -17.82 -3.90
C ASP A 117 -0.88 -16.86 -2.73
N PRO A 118 -0.52 -15.59 -2.89
CA PRO A 118 -0.69 -14.64 -1.82
C PRO A 118 -2.12 -14.29 -1.48
N ASN A 119 -3.02 -14.44 -2.44
CA ASN A 119 -4.42 -14.05 -2.35
C ASN A 119 -4.61 -12.58 -1.87
N PHE A 120 -3.72 -11.69 -2.30
CA PHE A 120 -3.78 -10.26 -1.93
C PHE A 120 -5.09 -9.65 -2.39
N PHE A 121 -5.62 -8.72 -1.58
CA PHE A 121 -6.81 -7.95 -1.89
C PHE A 121 -8.06 -8.79 -2.17
N ALA A 122 -8.12 -10.06 -1.76
CA ALA A 122 -9.27 -10.92 -2.04
C ALA A 122 -10.52 -10.54 -1.22
N LYS A 123 -10.32 -9.98 -0.02
CA LYS A 123 -11.37 -9.54 0.89
C LYS A 123 -11.64 -8.04 0.72
N GLU A 124 -12.92 -7.65 0.78
CA GLU A 124 -13.33 -6.24 0.64
C GLU A 124 -12.79 -5.37 1.77
N ALA A 125 -12.72 -5.88 3.01
CA ALA A 125 -12.14 -5.13 4.13
C ALA A 125 -10.68 -4.69 3.87
N ASP A 126 -9.89 -5.53 3.20
CA ASP A 126 -8.50 -5.19 2.86
C ASP A 126 -8.45 -4.08 1.80
N ARG A 127 -9.34 -4.15 0.80
CA ARG A 127 -9.47 -3.13 -0.25
C ARG A 127 -9.97 -1.80 0.33
N ALA A 128 -11.03 -1.83 1.13
CA ALA A 128 -11.60 -0.65 1.77
C ALA A 128 -10.58 0.08 2.67
N SER A 129 -9.76 -0.68 3.41
CA SER A 129 -8.71 -0.11 4.26
C SER A 129 -7.64 0.62 3.44
N LEU A 130 -7.15 -0.02 2.39
CA LEU A 130 -6.14 0.57 1.50
C LEU A 130 -6.72 1.76 0.72
N ARG A 131 -7.96 1.66 0.26
CA ARG A 131 -8.66 2.74 -0.43
C ARG A 131 -8.74 3.98 0.47
N TYR A 132 -9.08 3.79 1.74
CA TYR A 132 -9.06 4.86 2.73
C TYR A 132 -7.66 5.48 2.88
N GLY A 133 -6.62 4.67 3.07
CA GLY A 133 -5.24 5.18 3.19
C GLY A 133 -4.76 5.93 1.94
N VAL A 134 -5.08 5.43 0.74
CA VAL A 134 -4.79 6.13 -0.53
C VAL A 134 -5.53 7.46 -0.60
N ARG A 135 -6.79 7.53 -0.15
CA ARG A 135 -7.53 8.80 -0.06
C ARG A 135 -6.87 9.79 0.91
N GLN A 136 -6.33 9.34 2.04
CA GLN A 136 -5.61 10.23 2.95
C GLN A 136 -4.32 10.77 2.32
N VAL A 137 -3.57 9.93 1.60
CA VAL A 137 -2.40 10.38 0.83
C VAL A 137 -2.79 11.43 -0.21
N ILE A 138 -3.86 11.20 -0.99
CA ILE A 138 -4.34 12.16 -1.99
C ILE A 138 -4.71 13.49 -1.33
N ARG A 139 -5.42 13.46 -0.19
CA ARG A 139 -5.78 14.67 0.57
C ARG A 139 -4.54 15.40 1.10
N MET A 140 -3.61 14.66 1.69
CA MET A 140 -2.34 15.21 2.18
C MET A 140 -1.59 15.93 1.06
N LEU A 141 -1.45 15.30 -0.11
CA LEU A 141 -0.69 15.85 -1.24
C LEU A 141 -1.42 16.98 -1.97
N LEU A 142 -2.74 16.91 -2.12
CA LEU A 142 -3.48 17.78 -3.03
C LEU A 142 -4.42 18.78 -2.34
N ASP A 143 -4.71 18.62 -1.05
CA ASP A 143 -5.65 19.50 -0.32
C ASP A 143 -5.02 20.33 0.81
N THR A 144 -3.83 19.97 1.27
CA THR A 144 -3.10 20.77 2.29
C THR A 144 -2.30 21.91 1.65
N PRO A 145 -2.05 23.02 2.37
CA PRO A 145 -1.17 24.10 1.89
C PRO A 145 0.24 23.60 1.54
N GLU A 146 0.83 22.77 2.39
CA GLU A 146 2.18 22.23 2.22
C GLU A 146 2.26 21.27 1.02
N GLY A 147 1.25 20.42 0.87
CA GLY A 147 1.11 19.55 -0.30
C GLY A 147 0.99 20.35 -1.60
N LYS A 148 0.12 21.37 -1.63
CA LYS A 148 -0.09 22.23 -2.80
C LYS A 148 1.16 23.05 -3.18
N ASP A 149 1.99 23.41 -2.22
CA ASP A 149 3.25 24.13 -2.46
C ASP A 149 4.35 23.20 -3.02
N MET A 150 4.43 21.98 -2.49
CA MET A 150 5.47 21.02 -2.85
C MET A 150 5.15 20.20 -4.11
N VAL A 151 3.90 19.78 -4.30
CA VAL A 151 3.48 18.80 -5.31
C VAL A 151 3.13 19.49 -6.62
N LYS A 152 3.76 19.05 -7.71
CA LYS A 152 3.42 19.50 -9.07
C LYS A 152 2.32 18.63 -9.68
N ASN A 153 2.53 17.32 -9.67
CA ASN A 153 1.60 16.33 -10.19
C ASN A 153 2.00 14.92 -9.76
N GLU A 154 1.06 13.99 -9.81
CA GLU A 154 1.36 12.56 -9.71
C GLU A 154 2.18 12.11 -10.93
N VAL A 155 3.15 11.22 -10.72
CA VAL A 155 3.72 10.41 -11.79
C VAL A 155 2.77 9.25 -12.04
N THR A 156 1.88 9.43 -13.01
CA THR A 156 0.87 8.43 -13.32
C THR A 156 1.52 7.13 -13.82
N PRO A 157 1.17 5.98 -13.23
CA PRO A 157 1.59 4.67 -13.73
C PRO A 157 1.16 4.43 -15.17
N PRO A 158 1.89 3.59 -15.92
CA PRO A 158 1.40 3.09 -17.20
C PRO A 158 -0.01 2.51 -17.08
N ASP A 159 -0.85 2.78 -18.09
CA ASP A 159 -2.23 2.26 -18.18
C ASP A 159 -3.15 2.63 -16.99
N CYS A 160 -2.83 3.71 -16.28
CA CYS A 160 -3.63 4.25 -15.19
C CYS A 160 -4.01 5.72 -15.47
N SER A 161 -5.13 6.16 -14.89
CA SER A 161 -5.47 7.58 -14.79
C SER A 161 -4.84 8.18 -13.55
N GLN A 162 -4.55 9.49 -13.59
CA GLN A 162 -4.08 10.23 -12.42
C GLN A 162 -5.15 10.20 -11.33
N LEU A 163 -4.75 9.91 -10.10
CA LEU A 163 -5.64 9.99 -8.94
C LEU A 163 -5.74 11.45 -8.45
N THR A 164 -6.96 11.86 -8.13
CA THR A 164 -7.30 13.23 -7.69
C THR A 164 -8.27 13.16 -6.51
N LEU A 165 -8.61 14.31 -5.92
CA LEU A 165 -9.62 14.39 -4.86
C LEU A 165 -10.99 13.83 -5.30
N GLU A 166 -11.30 13.95 -6.59
CA GLU A 166 -12.56 13.48 -7.20
C GLU A 166 -12.50 12.03 -7.70
N SER A 167 -11.35 11.34 -7.53
CA SER A 167 -11.24 9.95 -7.96
C SER A 167 -12.23 9.06 -7.24
N THR A 168 -12.90 8.24 -8.03
CA THR A 168 -13.89 7.26 -7.58
C THR A 168 -13.21 6.10 -6.85
N ASP A 169 -13.99 5.38 -6.05
CA ASP A 169 -13.51 4.18 -5.37
C ASP A 169 -13.02 3.11 -6.36
N ALA A 170 -13.70 2.96 -7.49
CA ALA A 170 -13.34 2.01 -8.53
C ALA A 170 -11.98 2.34 -9.20
N GLU A 171 -11.66 3.62 -9.40
CA GLU A 171 -10.35 4.04 -9.93
C GLU A 171 -9.22 3.75 -8.94
N ILE A 172 -9.47 3.98 -7.64
CA ILE A 172 -8.50 3.68 -6.59
C ILE A 172 -8.31 2.16 -6.46
N ASP A 173 -9.38 1.38 -6.49
CA ASP A 173 -9.29 -0.08 -6.44
C ASP A 173 -8.58 -0.66 -7.68
N ASP A 174 -8.81 -0.08 -8.86
CA ASP A 174 -8.08 -0.44 -10.06
C ASP A 174 -6.58 -0.19 -9.91
N ARG A 175 -6.22 0.93 -9.28
CA ARG A 175 -4.83 1.23 -8.95
C ARG A 175 -4.24 0.23 -7.96
N ILE A 176 -4.95 -0.06 -6.88
CA ILE A 176 -4.53 -1.03 -5.85
C ILE A 176 -4.30 -2.40 -6.49
N ARG A 177 -5.20 -2.86 -7.35
CA ARG A 177 -5.09 -4.14 -8.03
C ARG A 177 -3.91 -4.21 -9.01
N LYS A 178 -3.60 -3.12 -9.72
CA LYS A 178 -2.51 -3.08 -10.71
C LYS A 178 -1.13 -2.98 -10.07
N LEU A 179 -1.00 -2.19 -9.00
CA LEU A 179 0.32 -1.83 -8.42
C LEU A 179 0.54 -2.33 -7.01
N GLY A 180 -0.50 -2.87 -6.37
CA GLY A 180 -0.41 -3.43 -5.05
C GLY A 180 0.59 -4.59 -5.01
N ASN A 181 1.53 -4.52 -4.08
CA ASN A 181 2.60 -5.51 -3.98
C ASN A 181 2.92 -5.84 -2.51
N SER A 182 3.69 -6.90 -2.29
CA SER A 182 4.21 -7.27 -0.97
C SER A 182 5.36 -6.35 -0.56
N LEU A 183 5.44 -6.04 0.74
CA LEU A 183 6.68 -5.53 1.36
C LEU A 183 7.51 -6.64 2.01
N TYR A 184 7.29 -7.88 1.62
CA TYR A 184 8.08 -9.05 2.00
C TYR A 184 8.03 -9.42 3.49
N HIS A 185 6.94 -9.07 4.18
CA HIS A 185 6.74 -9.39 5.60
C HIS A 185 6.12 -10.77 5.88
N SER A 186 5.98 -11.64 4.88
CA SER A 186 5.26 -12.93 4.92
C SER A 186 5.41 -13.74 6.21
N ALA A 187 4.28 -14.16 6.81
CA ALA A 187 4.27 -14.92 8.06
C ALA A 187 3.21 -16.06 8.09
N GLY A 188 3.19 -16.84 9.17
CA GLY A 188 2.08 -17.75 9.49
C GLY A 188 1.88 -18.97 8.57
N SER A 189 2.84 -19.35 7.73
CA SER A 189 2.77 -20.60 6.92
C SER A 189 2.71 -21.87 7.77
N LEU A 190 3.26 -21.79 8.98
CA LEU A 190 3.32 -22.82 10.01
C LEU A 190 2.85 -22.21 11.33
N ALA A 191 1.55 -21.96 11.42
CA ALA A 191 0.95 -21.34 12.61
C ALA A 191 1.23 -22.17 13.88
N MET A 192 1.60 -21.47 14.96
CA MET A 192 1.73 -22.05 16.28
C MET A 192 0.39 -21.94 17.01
N GLY A 193 -0.35 -23.04 17.09
CA GLY A 193 -1.65 -23.10 17.77
C GLY A 193 -2.82 -23.42 16.82
N LYS A 194 -4.04 -23.28 17.31
CA LYS A 194 -5.25 -23.44 16.49
C LYS A 194 -5.48 -22.16 15.68
N VAL A 195 -5.77 -22.33 14.39
CA VAL A 195 -6.09 -21.29 13.41
C VAL A 195 -7.53 -21.44 12.96
#